data_AF-A0A523SSQ2-F1
#
_entry.id   AF-A0A523SSQ2-F1
#
_cell.length_a   1.000
_cell.length_b   1.000
_cell.length_c   1.000
_cell.angle_alpha   90.00
_cell.angle_beta   90.00
_cell.angle_gamma   90.00
#
_symmetry.space_group_name_H-M   'P 1'
#
loop_
_entity.id
_entity.type
_entity.pdbx_description
1 polymer ?
#
loop_
_entity_poly.entity_id
_entity_poly.type
_entity_poly.pdbx_seq_one_letter_code
_entity_poly.pdbx_strand_id
1 'polypeptide(L)'
;RAVQDNEVHIDIAVIAAPTSDPFGNANGLTGKSACGLLGFALADSQYADKVIIVTDNLIPFPCIPWQIHGNHVDYVVTMDDIGDPSKIISGTTQITRSPARLLIAEYIARFIKEAGILKDGFSFQAGAGGTALAFVMYLKKFMKEANVKARFVRGGSTKYLVELLEEGLTDYILDGQTFDLDGVRSMRENPNHVNTSPFTSYNYHGKGHFASMLDVVVLGATEIDINFNANVVTHSDGMLLHGIGGWQDCLFSRCTILGIPSFRDRIPVIVDNVTTLCGPGELIDVVITEKGIAINPRRKDLLKALKGSSLPIRQIEGIKKEVEQICGGAPSPPKVDKKHVVAAIQWVDGTIIDVVYKVLN
;
A
#
# COMPACT_ATOMS: atom_id res chain seq x y z
N ARG A 1 6.75 5.98 -14.30
CA ARG A 1 6.52 5.37 -15.62
C ARG A 1 5.83 6.32 -16.59
N ALA A 2 4.49 6.43 -16.63
CA ALA A 2 3.76 7.16 -17.69
C ALA A 2 4.27 8.58 -17.97
N VAL A 3 4.61 9.33 -16.91
CA VAL A 3 5.23 10.66 -17.01
C VAL A 3 6.62 10.62 -17.65
N GLN A 4 7.46 9.65 -17.28
CA GLN A 4 8.82 9.49 -17.80
C GLN A 4 8.85 8.97 -19.24
N ASP A 5 7.87 8.15 -19.59
CA ASP A 5 7.70 7.60 -20.94
C ASP A 5 7.01 8.60 -21.87
N ASN A 6 6.63 9.78 -21.36
CA ASN A 6 5.90 10.81 -22.09
C ASN A 6 4.52 10.36 -22.62
N GLU A 7 3.92 9.33 -22.01
CA GLU A 7 2.50 8.99 -22.22
C GLU A 7 1.58 10.02 -21.57
N VAL A 8 2.05 10.61 -20.46
CA VAL A 8 1.40 11.72 -19.77
C VAL A 8 2.39 12.86 -19.70
N HIS A 9 2.11 13.92 -20.46
CA HIS A 9 2.84 15.19 -20.37
C HIS A 9 2.17 16.11 -19.35
N ILE A 10 2.96 16.76 -18.49
CA ILE A 10 2.45 17.67 -17.45
C ILE A 10 2.81 19.10 -17.86
N ASP A 11 1.82 19.88 -18.31
CA ASP A 11 2.08 21.28 -18.68
C ASP A 11 2.38 22.15 -17.44
N ILE A 12 1.62 21.94 -16.35
CA ILE A 12 1.74 22.71 -15.12
C ILE A 12 1.55 21.79 -13.91
N ALA A 13 2.51 21.82 -12.99
CA ALA A 13 2.42 21.20 -11.67
C ALA A 13 2.23 22.27 -10.58
N VAL A 14 1.16 22.15 -9.80
CA VAL A 14 0.95 22.96 -8.59
C VAL A 14 1.16 22.07 -7.37
N ILE A 15 2.27 22.28 -6.68
CA ILE A 15 2.72 21.43 -5.58
C ILE A 15 2.51 22.17 -4.27
N ALA A 16 1.56 21.70 -3.45
CA ALA A 16 1.39 22.17 -2.09
C ALA A 16 2.54 21.65 -1.21
N ALA A 17 3.38 22.56 -0.72
CA ALA A 17 4.52 22.23 0.11
C ALA A 17 4.47 22.99 1.46
N PRO A 18 4.34 22.27 2.58
CA PRO A 18 4.22 22.87 3.91
C PRO A 18 5.35 23.80 4.32
N THR A 19 6.54 23.71 3.72
CA THR A 19 7.60 24.70 3.91
C THR A 19 8.41 24.83 2.62
N SER A 20 8.68 26.06 2.20
CA SER A 20 9.56 26.38 1.08
C SER A 20 10.44 27.58 1.39
N ASP A 21 11.59 27.68 0.72
CA ASP A 21 12.32 28.95 0.59
C ASP A 21 11.94 29.68 -0.72
N PRO A 22 12.37 30.94 -0.93
CA PRO A 22 12.10 31.67 -2.16
C PRO A 22 12.76 31.10 -3.42
N PHE A 23 13.71 30.18 -3.28
CA PHE A 23 14.33 29.47 -4.41
C PHE A 23 13.51 28.24 -4.84
N GLY A 24 12.50 27.86 -4.06
CA GLY A 24 11.64 26.71 -4.35
C GLY A 24 12.11 25.40 -3.74
N ASN A 25 13.15 25.41 -2.90
CA ASN A 25 13.47 24.22 -2.13
C ASN A 25 12.39 23.96 -1.10
N ALA A 26 11.84 22.74 -1.06
CA ALA A 26 10.66 22.47 -0.26
C ALA A 26 10.68 21.11 0.43
N ASN A 27 9.96 21.03 1.56
CA ASN A 27 9.64 19.79 2.27
C ASN A 27 8.29 19.87 2.99
N GLY A 28 7.79 18.70 3.41
CA GLY A 28 6.57 18.58 4.21
C GLY A 28 6.78 18.36 5.71
N LEU A 29 7.97 18.63 6.26
CA LEU A 29 8.35 18.25 7.64
C LEU A 29 8.09 19.34 8.68
N THR A 30 7.97 20.59 8.23
CA THR A 30 7.78 21.77 9.07
C THR A 30 6.63 22.62 8.55
N GLY A 31 6.28 23.67 9.29
CA GLY A 31 5.12 24.50 8.98
C GLY A 31 3.83 23.94 9.60
N LYS A 32 2.76 24.74 9.55
CA LYS A 32 1.48 24.38 10.16
C LYS A 32 0.75 23.28 9.40
N SER A 33 0.93 23.17 8.07
CA SER A 33 0.34 22.09 7.26
C SER A 33 1.28 20.89 7.04
N ALA A 34 2.26 20.65 7.92
CA ALA A 34 3.25 19.57 7.76
C ALA A 34 2.58 18.20 7.47
N CYS A 35 2.98 17.57 6.36
CA CYS A 35 2.37 16.37 5.81
C CYS A 35 3.34 15.18 5.69
N GLY A 36 4.61 15.36 6.06
CA GLY A 36 5.66 14.35 5.94
C GLY A 36 6.43 14.49 4.65
N LEU A 37 6.48 13.42 3.84
CA LEU A 37 7.19 13.44 2.56
C LEU A 37 6.36 13.96 1.39
N LEU A 38 7.02 14.68 0.49
CA LEU A 38 6.50 15.10 -0.82
C LEU A 38 6.87 14.12 -1.96
N GLY A 39 6.95 12.82 -1.66
CA GLY A 39 7.52 11.81 -2.55
C GLY A 39 6.78 11.67 -3.90
N PHE A 40 5.45 11.79 -3.91
CA PHE A 40 4.65 11.72 -5.14
C PHE A 40 4.89 12.93 -6.05
N ALA A 41 4.96 14.13 -5.47
CA ALA A 41 5.19 15.39 -6.18
C ALA A 41 6.57 15.47 -6.84
N LEU A 42 7.48 14.53 -6.56
CA LEU A 42 8.79 14.50 -7.19
C LEU A 42 8.67 14.30 -8.71
N ALA A 43 7.72 13.48 -9.17
CA ALA A 43 7.49 13.29 -10.60
C ALA A 43 6.99 14.58 -11.26
N ASP A 44 6.04 15.25 -10.63
CA ASP A 44 5.49 16.52 -11.07
C ASP A 44 6.59 17.59 -11.14
N SER A 45 7.44 17.70 -10.12
CA SER A 45 8.54 18.67 -10.11
C SER A 45 9.56 18.41 -11.21
N GLN A 46 9.92 17.15 -11.47
CA GLN A 46 11.02 16.81 -12.38
C GLN A 46 10.63 16.86 -13.86
N TYR A 47 9.35 16.66 -14.18
CA TYR A 47 8.89 16.42 -15.55
C TYR A 47 7.85 17.42 -16.06
N ALA A 48 7.31 18.29 -15.21
CA ALA A 48 6.39 19.33 -15.70
C ALA A 48 7.13 20.46 -16.42
N ASP A 49 6.49 21.06 -17.42
CA ASP A 49 7.03 22.23 -18.12
C ASP A 49 7.09 23.47 -17.22
N LYS A 50 6.13 23.56 -16.28
CA LYS A 50 6.04 24.63 -15.28
C LYS A 50 5.72 24.08 -13.90
N VAL A 51 6.48 24.49 -12.90
CA VAL A 51 6.31 24.05 -11.52
C VAL A 51 6.09 25.24 -10.60
N ILE A 52 4.97 25.19 -9.87
CA ILE A 52 4.57 26.19 -8.89
C ILE A 52 4.53 25.53 -7.52
N ILE A 53 5.38 26.00 -6.61
CA ILE A 53 5.27 25.66 -5.19
C ILE A 53 4.28 26.61 -4.55
N VAL A 54 3.29 26.04 -3.85
CA VAL A 54 2.35 26.78 -3.00
C VAL A 54 2.67 26.43 -1.55
N THR A 55 3.03 27.43 -0.73
CA THR A 55 3.45 27.22 0.65
C THR A 55 2.73 28.15 1.61
N ASP A 56 2.48 27.68 2.82
CA ASP A 56 1.93 28.44 3.94
C ASP A 56 2.96 28.73 5.05
N ASN A 57 4.22 28.38 4.80
CA ASN A 57 5.37 28.65 5.66
C ASN A 57 6.62 28.94 4.82
N LEU A 58 6.69 30.14 4.25
CA LEU A 58 7.88 30.62 3.55
C LEU A 58 8.98 30.95 4.56
N ILE A 59 10.15 30.34 4.40
CA ILE A 59 11.31 30.56 5.28
C ILE A 59 12.50 31.15 4.50
N PRO A 60 13.48 31.79 5.16
CA PRO A 60 14.71 32.21 4.50
C PRO A 60 15.47 31.02 3.90
N PHE A 61 16.20 31.25 2.81
CA PHE A 61 17.09 30.25 2.23
C PHE A 61 18.23 29.87 3.21
N PRO A 62 18.60 28.58 3.33
CA PRO A 62 18.03 27.42 2.64
C PRO A 62 16.93 26.69 3.45
N CYS A 63 15.88 26.23 2.76
CA CYS A 63 14.90 25.28 3.32
C CYS A 63 15.46 23.85 3.24
N ILE A 64 15.71 23.19 4.38
CA ILE A 64 16.32 21.85 4.45
C ILE A 64 15.43 20.92 5.27
N PRO A 65 15.26 19.63 4.88
CA PRO A 65 15.84 18.97 3.70
C PRO A 65 15.14 19.33 2.37
N TRP A 66 15.80 19.04 1.25
CA TRP A 66 15.24 19.18 -0.09
C TRP A 66 14.50 17.91 -0.50
N GLN A 67 13.19 17.87 -0.27
CA GLN A 67 12.34 16.83 -0.86
C GLN A 67 11.96 17.20 -2.29
N ILE A 68 11.76 18.50 -2.55
CA ILE A 68 11.71 19.10 -3.88
C ILE A 68 12.89 20.07 -3.98
N HIS A 69 13.61 20.01 -5.10
CA HIS A 69 14.75 20.88 -5.37
C HIS A 69 14.28 22.14 -6.09
N GLY A 70 14.74 23.32 -5.64
CA GLY A 70 14.37 24.60 -6.26
C GLY A 70 14.77 24.73 -7.73
N ASN A 71 15.78 23.98 -8.18
CA ASN A 71 16.14 23.90 -9.62
C ASN A 71 15.03 23.35 -10.52
N HIS A 72 14.00 22.73 -9.95
CA HIS A 72 12.84 22.23 -10.66
C HIS A 72 11.65 23.19 -10.58
N VAL A 73 11.78 24.36 -9.96
CA VAL A 73 10.66 25.24 -9.60
C VAL A 73 10.76 26.57 -10.34
N ASP A 74 9.67 27.00 -10.98
CA ASP A 74 9.57 28.29 -11.65
C ASP A 74 9.06 29.39 -10.73
N TYR A 75 8.10 29.06 -9.84
CA TYR A 75 7.44 30.02 -8.97
C TYR A 75 7.22 29.48 -7.56
N VAL A 76 7.32 30.38 -6.58
CA VAL A 76 6.91 30.14 -5.18
C VAL A 76 5.82 31.13 -4.82
N VAL A 77 4.66 30.61 -4.41
CA VAL A 77 3.48 31.39 -4.03
C VAL A 77 3.14 31.12 -2.58
N THR A 78 2.96 32.18 -1.81
CA THR A 78 2.54 32.08 -0.40
C THR A 78 1.02 32.10 -0.28
N MET A 79 0.46 31.21 0.53
CA MET A 79 -0.96 31.16 0.87
C MET A 79 -1.15 31.11 2.39
N ASP A 80 -2.34 31.47 2.86
CA ASP A 80 -2.66 31.43 4.29
C ASP A 80 -2.85 29.99 4.80
N ASP A 81 -3.31 29.06 3.99
CA ASP A 81 -3.50 27.66 4.38
C ASP A 81 -3.48 26.80 3.12
N ILE A 82 -2.81 25.64 3.19
CA ILE A 82 -2.74 24.65 2.11
C ILE A 82 -3.28 23.27 2.54
N GLY A 83 -3.64 23.09 3.81
CA GLY A 83 -4.11 21.81 4.32
C GLY A 83 -4.27 21.77 5.84
N ASP A 84 -5.15 20.87 6.29
CA ASP A 84 -5.48 20.70 7.71
C ASP A 84 -4.67 19.53 8.31
N PRO A 85 -3.62 19.79 9.10
CA PRO A 85 -2.77 18.73 9.68
C PRO A 85 -3.55 17.86 10.67
N SER A 86 -4.65 18.37 11.27
CA SER A 86 -5.46 17.58 12.22
C SER A 86 -6.18 16.42 11.54
N LYS A 87 -6.31 16.47 10.21
CA LYS A 87 -6.95 15.45 9.37
C LYS A 87 -5.97 14.49 8.71
N ILE A 88 -4.65 14.64 8.94
CA ILE A 88 -3.66 13.69 8.42
C ILE A 88 -3.94 12.26 8.92
N ILE A 89 -4.45 12.15 10.14
CA ILE A 89 -4.93 10.89 10.72
C ILE A 89 -6.33 10.60 10.14
N SER A 90 -6.40 9.66 9.22
CA SER A 90 -7.66 9.07 8.77
C SER A 90 -8.25 8.14 9.83
N GLY A 91 -9.57 8.02 9.93
CA GLY A 91 -10.21 7.02 10.80
C GLY A 91 -9.78 5.57 10.52
N THR A 92 -9.20 5.30 9.34
CA THR A 92 -8.64 4.00 8.97
C THR A 92 -7.30 3.68 9.67
N THR A 93 -6.57 4.67 10.19
CA THR A 93 -5.26 4.50 10.84
C THR A 93 -5.35 4.03 12.29
N GLN A 94 -6.52 3.54 12.69
CA GLN A 94 -6.75 2.92 13.99
C GLN A 94 -6.68 1.39 13.88
N ILE A 95 -6.13 0.75 14.94
CA ILE A 95 -6.20 -0.70 15.07
C ILE A 95 -7.66 -1.14 15.09
N THR A 96 -7.95 -2.18 14.31
CA THR A 96 -9.31 -2.74 14.26
C THR A 96 -9.71 -3.38 15.59
N ARG A 97 -10.98 -3.22 15.96
CA ARG A 97 -11.61 -3.93 17.09
C ARG A 97 -12.41 -5.17 16.67
N SER A 98 -12.46 -5.44 15.36
CA SER A 98 -13.19 -6.60 14.83
C SER A 98 -12.43 -7.89 15.18
N PRO A 99 -13.05 -8.85 15.89
CA PRO A 99 -12.41 -10.13 16.22
C PRO A 99 -11.94 -10.88 14.97
N ALA A 100 -12.73 -10.85 13.89
CA ALA A 100 -12.37 -11.48 12.62
C ALA A 100 -11.12 -10.86 12.00
N ARG A 101 -11.02 -9.53 11.99
CA ARG A 101 -9.83 -8.84 11.45
C ARG A 101 -8.61 -9.02 12.34
N LEU A 102 -8.78 -9.10 13.66
CA LEU A 102 -7.69 -9.43 14.58
C LEU A 102 -7.19 -10.87 14.38
N LEU A 103 -8.10 -11.81 14.11
CA LEU A 103 -7.72 -13.20 13.79
C LEU A 103 -6.95 -13.29 12.48
N ILE A 104 -7.38 -12.55 11.44
CA ILE A 104 -6.63 -12.45 10.17
C ILE A 104 -5.23 -11.91 10.42
N ALA A 105 -5.10 -10.81 11.18
CA ALA A 105 -3.82 -10.22 11.54
C ALA A 105 -2.89 -11.20 12.29
N GLU A 106 -3.44 -11.96 13.22
CA GLU A 106 -2.71 -13.00 13.94
C GLU A 106 -2.24 -14.12 12.99
N TYR A 107 -3.13 -14.61 12.12
CA TYR A 107 -2.79 -15.62 11.12
C TYR A 107 -1.70 -15.16 10.17
N ILE A 108 -1.71 -13.89 9.73
CA ILE A 108 -0.64 -13.33 8.90
C ILE A 108 0.70 -13.34 9.64
N ALA A 109 0.75 -12.84 10.88
CA ALA A 109 1.98 -12.80 11.65
C ALA A 109 2.52 -14.22 11.95
N ARG A 110 1.63 -15.16 12.28
CA ARG A 110 1.98 -16.57 12.50
C ARG A 110 2.45 -17.24 11.22
N PHE A 111 1.79 -16.97 10.09
CA PHE A 111 2.21 -17.47 8.78
C PHE A 111 3.64 -17.05 8.47
N ILE A 112 3.97 -15.76 8.64
CA ILE A 112 5.32 -15.23 8.39
C ILE A 112 6.37 -15.90 9.29
N LYS A 113 6.03 -16.16 10.55
CA LYS A 113 6.88 -16.91 11.50
C LYS A 113 7.05 -18.38 11.09
N GLU A 114 5.94 -19.10 10.91
CA GLU A 114 5.93 -20.55 10.65
C GLU A 114 6.44 -20.90 9.24
N ALA A 115 6.32 -19.99 8.26
CA ALA A 115 6.88 -20.14 6.93
C ALA A 115 8.40 -19.86 6.86
N GLY A 116 9.02 -19.42 7.97
CA GLY A 116 10.45 -19.10 8.02
C GLY A 116 10.84 -17.78 7.34
N ILE A 117 9.89 -16.89 7.10
CA ILE A 117 10.13 -15.54 6.56
C ILE A 117 10.66 -14.62 7.65
N LEU A 118 10.18 -14.77 8.90
CA LEU A 118 10.66 -14.04 10.07
C LEU A 118 12.08 -14.48 10.45
N LYS A 119 13.08 -13.84 9.85
CA LYS A 119 14.51 -14.07 10.11
C LYS A 119 15.24 -12.74 10.18
N ASP A 120 16.40 -12.73 10.83
CA ASP A 120 17.17 -11.49 10.98
C ASP A 120 17.49 -10.87 9.62
N GLY A 121 17.30 -9.55 9.53
CA GLY A 121 17.45 -8.78 8.31
C GLY A 121 16.30 -8.91 7.30
N PHE A 122 15.17 -9.55 7.64
CA PHE A 122 14.00 -9.56 6.75
C PHE A 122 13.42 -8.16 6.54
N SER A 123 12.62 -8.01 5.50
CA SER A 123 11.93 -6.75 5.18
C SER A 123 10.44 -6.99 4.99
N PHE A 124 9.62 -6.01 5.36
CA PHE A 124 8.18 -6.14 5.16
C PHE A 124 7.50 -4.82 4.82
N GLN A 125 6.33 -4.94 4.21
CA GLN A 125 5.40 -3.85 4.05
C GLN A 125 4.01 -4.21 4.56
N ALA A 126 3.43 -3.26 5.31
CA ALA A 126 2.05 -3.32 5.78
C ALA A 126 1.30 -2.08 5.33
N GLY A 127 0.00 -2.23 5.03
CA GLY A 127 -0.89 -1.09 4.84
C GLY A 127 -1.11 -0.28 6.13
N ALA A 128 -1.68 0.90 6.00
CA ALA A 128 -1.96 1.82 7.11
C ALA A 128 -3.38 1.65 7.71
N GLY A 129 -4.06 0.53 7.43
CA GLY A 129 -5.47 0.34 7.77
C GLY A 129 -5.74 -0.85 8.69
N GLY A 130 -6.50 -0.65 9.77
CA GLY A 130 -7.20 -1.69 10.56
C GLY A 130 -6.46 -3.03 10.79
N THR A 131 -6.64 -3.99 9.86
CA THR A 131 -6.03 -5.32 9.89
C THR A 131 -4.51 -5.27 9.72
N ALA A 132 -4.00 -4.42 8.84
CA ALA A 132 -2.57 -4.31 8.58
C ALA A 132 -1.83 -3.71 9.80
N LEU A 133 -2.44 -2.74 10.49
CA LEU A 133 -1.91 -2.21 11.74
C LEU A 133 -1.93 -3.25 12.86
N ALA A 134 -3.01 -4.03 12.98
CA ALA A 134 -3.07 -5.14 13.93
C ALA A 134 -1.99 -6.20 13.64
N PHE A 135 -1.71 -6.48 12.36
CA PHE A 135 -0.66 -7.41 11.95
C PHE A 135 0.70 -6.96 12.46
N VAL A 136 1.04 -5.67 12.32
CA VAL A 136 2.30 -5.10 12.81
C VAL A 136 2.48 -5.35 14.32
N MET A 137 1.40 -5.26 15.11
CA MET A 137 1.46 -5.53 16.55
C MET A 137 1.78 -7.00 16.88
N TYR A 138 1.17 -7.96 16.17
CA TYR A 138 1.49 -9.38 16.36
C TYR A 138 2.90 -9.70 15.87
N LEU A 139 3.31 -9.13 14.74
CA LEU A 139 4.66 -9.31 14.22
C LEU A 139 5.72 -8.76 15.19
N LYS A 140 5.50 -7.57 15.76
CA LYS A 140 6.34 -6.95 16.80
C LYS A 140 6.59 -7.90 17.97
N LYS A 141 5.53 -8.57 18.45
CA LYS A 141 5.64 -9.59 19.51
C LYS A 141 6.56 -10.75 19.08
N PHE A 142 6.34 -11.32 17.90
CA PHE A 142 7.15 -12.43 17.41
C PHE A 142 8.61 -12.05 17.11
N MET A 143 8.86 -10.83 16.63
CA MET A 143 10.20 -10.29 16.44
C MET A 143 10.96 -10.25 17.78
N LYS A 144 10.32 -9.76 18.85
CA LYS A 144 10.91 -9.74 20.20
C LYS A 144 11.17 -11.14 20.74
N GLU A 145 10.20 -12.05 20.64
CA GLU A 145 10.34 -13.44 21.09
C GLU A 145 11.46 -14.19 20.36
N ALA A 146 11.62 -13.95 19.07
CA ALA A 146 12.63 -14.60 18.24
C ALA A 146 13.98 -13.87 18.23
N ASN A 147 14.09 -12.71 18.88
CA ASN A 147 15.24 -11.80 18.78
C ASN A 147 15.65 -11.52 17.33
N VAL A 148 14.65 -11.20 16.49
CA VAL A 148 14.79 -10.92 15.05
C VAL A 148 14.55 -9.45 14.80
N LYS A 149 15.45 -8.82 14.03
CA LYS A 149 15.33 -7.43 13.58
C LYS A 149 15.04 -7.38 12.08
N ALA A 150 14.16 -6.47 11.66
CA ALA A 150 13.96 -6.19 10.24
C ALA A 150 15.08 -5.31 9.70
N ARG A 151 15.52 -5.54 8.45
CA ARG A 151 16.46 -4.64 7.78
C ARG A 151 15.79 -3.34 7.39
N PHE A 152 14.57 -3.40 6.89
CA PHE A 152 13.78 -2.20 6.62
C PHE A 152 12.29 -2.54 6.64
N VAL A 153 11.49 -1.53 7.00
CA VAL A 153 10.05 -1.57 6.81
C VAL A 153 9.69 -0.56 5.74
N ARG A 154 8.88 -1.01 4.78
CA ARG A 154 8.29 -0.15 3.76
C ARG A 154 6.82 0.07 4.09
N GLY A 155 6.32 1.25 3.79
CA GLY A 155 4.89 1.52 3.81
C GLY A 155 4.67 3.01 3.86
N GLY A 156 3.45 3.38 4.18
CA GLY A 156 3.25 4.71 4.70
C GLY A 156 3.43 4.72 6.21
N SER A 157 4.25 5.64 6.70
CA SER A 157 4.60 5.67 8.12
C SER A 157 3.39 5.95 9.00
N THR A 158 3.32 5.21 10.10
CA THR A 158 2.39 5.41 11.20
C THR A 158 3.16 5.35 12.50
N LYS A 159 2.56 5.79 13.61
CA LYS A 159 3.07 5.64 14.96
C LYS A 159 3.60 4.23 15.24
N TYR A 160 2.92 3.20 14.76
CA TYR A 160 3.34 1.81 14.97
C TYR A 160 4.64 1.45 14.27
N LEU A 161 4.88 1.98 13.07
CA LEU A 161 6.16 1.80 12.38
C LEU A 161 7.27 2.61 13.05
N VAL A 162 6.96 3.83 13.50
CA VAL A 162 7.87 4.66 14.27
C VAL A 162 8.31 3.95 15.54
N GLU A 163 7.39 3.35 16.29
CA GLU A 163 7.72 2.55 17.48
C GLU A 163 8.65 1.37 17.16
N LEU A 164 8.50 0.71 16.01
CA LEU A 164 9.44 -0.35 15.61
C LEU A 164 10.85 0.19 15.41
N LEU A 165 10.98 1.37 14.80
CA LEU A 165 12.28 2.00 14.58
C LEU A 165 12.91 2.43 15.92
N GLU A 166 12.15 3.12 16.76
CA GLU A 166 12.60 3.65 18.05
C GLU A 166 12.93 2.53 19.05
N GLU A 167 12.25 1.38 18.99
CA GLU A 167 12.57 0.19 19.78
C GLU A 167 13.71 -0.67 19.18
N GLY A 168 14.28 -0.27 18.04
CA GLY A 168 15.38 -0.98 17.39
C GLY A 168 14.98 -2.31 16.75
N LEU A 169 13.69 -2.51 16.44
CA LEU A 169 13.15 -3.68 15.75
C LEU A 169 13.25 -3.60 14.22
N THR A 170 13.54 -2.41 13.68
CA THR A 170 13.97 -2.24 12.28
C THR A 170 15.19 -1.32 12.21
N ASP A 171 16.06 -1.52 11.23
CA ASP A 171 17.14 -0.55 10.98
C ASP A 171 16.62 0.72 10.31
N TYR A 172 15.66 0.59 9.38
CA TYR A 172 15.14 1.69 8.57
C TYR A 172 13.61 1.65 8.42
N ILE A 173 13.02 2.83 8.30
CA ILE A 173 11.73 3.03 7.65
C ILE A 173 12.02 3.66 6.31
N LEU A 174 11.57 3.01 5.23
CA LEU A 174 11.52 3.61 3.91
C LEU A 174 10.09 4.11 3.70
N ASP A 175 9.83 5.40 3.92
CA ASP A 175 8.47 5.97 3.92
C ASP A 175 8.03 6.37 2.52
N GLY A 176 6.81 5.98 2.16
CA GLY A 176 6.18 6.23 0.87
C GLY A 176 5.03 7.20 0.93
N GLN A 177 4.43 7.33 2.10
CA GLN A 177 3.36 8.26 2.39
C GLN A 177 3.18 8.36 3.90
N THR A 178 3.31 9.53 4.49
CA THR A 178 3.11 9.66 5.94
C THR A 178 1.61 9.70 6.27
N PHE A 179 1.16 8.81 7.18
CA PHE A 179 -0.26 8.65 7.53
C PHE A 179 -0.64 9.21 8.90
N ASP A 180 0.33 9.67 9.70
CA ASP A 180 0.07 10.38 10.95
C ASP A 180 1.21 11.33 11.35
N LEU A 181 0.95 12.16 12.37
CA LEU A 181 1.91 13.15 12.87
C LEU A 181 3.12 12.52 13.57
N ASP A 182 3.01 11.30 14.09
CA ASP A 182 4.16 10.56 14.62
C ASP A 182 5.13 10.21 13.50
N GLY A 183 4.63 9.81 12.33
CA GLY A 183 5.42 9.62 11.12
C GLY A 183 6.13 10.91 10.67
N VAL A 184 5.41 12.04 10.64
CA VAL A 184 5.98 13.36 10.28
C VAL A 184 7.10 13.73 11.25
N ARG A 185 6.85 13.62 12.56
CA ARG A 185 7.85 13.86 13.61
C ARG A 185 9.07 12.97 13.40
N SER A 186 8.84 11.68 13.27
CA SER A 186 9.90 10.69 13.18
C SER A 186 10.78 10.91 11.96
N MET A 187 10.21 11.23 10.80
CA MET A 187 10.98 11.55 9.59
C MET A 187 11.89 12.77 9.76
N ARG A 188 11.43 13.77 10.53
CA ARG A 188 12.23 14.96 10.85
C ARG A 188 13.37 14.65 11.82
N GLU A 189 13.13 13.77 12.79
CA GLU A 189 14.01 13.58 13.95
C GLU A 189 14.91 12.34 13.86
N ASN A 190 14.55 11.34 13.06
CA ASN A 190 15.27 10.08 12.94
C ASN A 190 15.92 9.96 11.56
N PRO A 191 17.27 9.92 11.46
CA PRO A 191 17.97 9.81 10.18
C PRO A 191 17.71 8.48 9.44
N ASN A 192 17.23 7.46 10.16
CA ASN A 192 16.87 6.16 9.60
C ASN A 192 15.40 6.07 9.15
N HIS A 193 14.62 7.14 9.33
CA HIS A 193 13.30 7.27 8.73
C HIS A 193 13.43 8.09 7.45
N VAL A 194 13.60 7.38 6.33
CA VAL A 194 13.99 7.95 5.04
C VAL A 194 12.76 8.12 4.16
N ASN A 195 12.54 9.33 3.63
CA ASN A 195 11.55 9.55 2.59
C ASN A 195 12.00 8.92 1.26
N THR A 196 11.09 8.26 0.56
CA THR A 196 11.35 7.72 -0.79
C THR A 196 10.44 8.38 -1.83
N SER A 197 10.61 7.99 -3.09
CA SER A 197 9.74 8.41 -4.19
C SER A 197 9.14 7.21 -4.92
N PRO A 198 8.06 7.38 -5.70
CA PRO A 198 7.55 6.35 -6.59
C PRO A 198 8.62 5.81 -7.54
N PHE A 199 9.60 6.65 -7.93
CA PHE A 199 10.71 6.24 -8.80
C PHE A 199 11.56 5.12 -8.21
N THR A 200 11.97 5.24 -6.94
CA THR A 200 12.79 4.20 -6.30
C THR A 200 11.94 3.06 -5.75
N SER A 201 10.66 3.32 -5.47
CA SER A 201 9.78 2.36 -4.80
C SER A 201 9.18 1.36 -5.78
N TYR A 202 8.67 1.85 -6.92
CA TYR A 202 7.70 1.13 -7.74
C TYR A 202 7.96 1.20 -9.24
N ASN A 203 8.79 2.12 -9.73
CA ASN A 203 8.87 2.38 -11.16
C ASN A 203 9.48 1.22 -11.97
N TYR A 204 8.61 0.49 -12.67
CA TYR A 204 8.95 -0.67 -13.48
C TYR A 204 9.95 -0.35 -14.61
N HIS A 205 9.85 0.84 -15.22
CA HIS A 205 10.78 1.29 -16.29
C HIS A 205 12.05 1.98 -15.75
N GLY A 206 12.22 2.00 -14.42
CA GLY A 206 13.45 2.50 -13.80
C GLY A 206 14.61 1.51 -13.93
N LYS A 207 15.78 1.90 -13.42
CA LYS A 207 16.95 0.99 -13.31
C LYS A 207 16.80 -0.09 -12.23
N GLY A 208 15.68 -0.06 -11.51
CA GLY A 208 15.37 -0.94 -10.39
C GLY A 208 14.43 -0.24 -9.42
N HIS A 209 13.68 -1.03 -8.68
CA HIS A 209 12.78 -0.56 -7.64
C HIS A 209 12.78 -1.56 -6.47
N PHE A 210 12.68 -1.06 -5.23
CA PHE A 210 12.86 -1.91 -4.06
C PHE A 210 11.62 -2.72 -3.68
N ALA A 211 10.45 -2.54 -4.33
CA ALA A 211 9.29 -3.41 -4.07
C ALA A 211 9.61 -4.89 -4.34
N SER A 212 10.46 -5.18 -5.34
CA SER A 212 10.97 -6.53 -5.62
C SER A 212 11.96 -7.08 -4.58
N MET A 213 12.47 -6.22 -3.70
CA MET A 213 13.41 -6.58 -2.64
C MET A 213 12.71 -6.90 -1.31
N LEU A 214 11.41 -6.61 -1.19
CA LEU A 214 10.62 -6.92 0.00
C LEU A 214 10.46 -8.43 0.18
N ASP A 215 10.71 -8.91 1.40
CA ASP A 215 10.51 -10.33 1.73
C ASP A 215 9.03 -10.68 1.87
N VAL A 216 8.22 -9.76 2.39
CA VAL A 216 6.77 -9.95 2.51
C VAL A 216 6.00 -8.64 2.40
N VAL A 217 4.88 -8.67 1.68
CA VAL A 217 3.89 -7.59 1.71
C VAL A 217 2.52 -8.11 2.13
N VAL A 218 1.81 -7.30 2.92
CA VAL A 218 0.45 -7.57 3.35
C VAL A 218 -0.48 -6.52 2.77
N LEU A 219 -1.37 -6.96 1.87
CA LEU A 219 -2.32 -6.11 1.15
C LEU A 219 -3.77 -6.54 1.46
N GLY A 220 -4.72 -5.70 1.06
CA GLY A 220 -6.14 -6.06 1.00
C GLY A 220 -6.59 -6.26 -0.46
N ALA A 221 -7.82 -6.72 -0.65
CA ALA A 221 -8.48 -6.81 -1.95
C ALA A 221 -10.00 -6.67 -1.77
N THR A 222 -10.71 -6.13 -2.76
CA THR A 222 -12.17 -6.11 -2.77
C THR A 222 -12.72 -7.47 -3.12
N GLU A 223 -12.09 -8.18 -4.08
CA GLU A 223 -12.41 -9.55 -4.47
C GLU A 223 -11.13 -10.34 -4.79
N ILE A 224 -11.20 -11.65 -4.65
CA ILE A 224 -10.18 -12.60 -5.08
C ILE A 224 -10.89 -13.79 -5.75
N ASP A 225 -10.39 -14.28 -6.86
CA ASP A 225 -10.94 -15.49 -7.48
C ASP A 225 -10.16 -16.75 -7.07
N ILE A 226 -10.71 -17.92 -7.43
CA ILE A 226 -10.10 -19.22 -7.14
C ILE A 226 -8.75 -19.43 -7.86
N ASN A 227 -8.45 -18.63 -8.89
CA ASN A 227 -7.17 -18.61 -9.59
C ASN A 227 -6.21 -17.56 -9.00
N PHE A 228 -6.55 -16.99 -7.84
CA PHE A 228 -5.81 -15.94 -7.14
C PHE A 228 -5.77 -14.60 -7.86
N ASN A 229 -6.52 -14.38 -8.95
CA ASN A 229 -6.60 -13.02 -9.51
C ASN A 229 -7.38 -12.13 -8.56
N ALA A 230 -6.92 -10.90 -8.37
CA ALA A 230 -7.51 -9.99 -7.39
C ALA A 230 -7.99 -8.68 -8.00
N ASN A 231 -9.02 -8.15 -7.34
CA ASN A 231 -9.60 -6.84 -7.56
C ASN A 231 -9.33 -5.97 -6.33
N VAL A 232 -9.05 -4.69 -6.54
CA VAL A 232 -8.94 -3.71 -5.44
C VAL A 232 -9.73 -2.43 -5.72
N VAL A 233 -10.22 -2.21 -6.94
CA VAL A 233 -10.75 -0.91 -7.39
C VAL A 233 -12.28 -0.88 -7.44
N THR A 234 -12.93 -1.98 -7.84
CA THR A 234 -14.40 -2.06 -7.86
C THR A 234 -14.95 -2.90 -6.71
N HIS A 235 -16.18 -2.60 -6.31
CA HIS A 235 -16.98 -3.49 -5.46
C HIS A 235 -17.71 -4.52 -6.33
N SER A 236 -18.39 -5.49 -5.70
CA SER A 236 -19.16 -6.53 -6.39
C SER A 236 -20.42 -6.00 -7.10
N ASP A 237 -20.81 -4.76 -6.84
CA ASP A 237 -21.85 -4.04 -7.61
C ASP A 237 -21.29 -3.35 -8.88
N GLY A 238 -19.98 -3.49 -9.15
CA GLY A 238 -19.31 -2.92 -10.31
C GLY A 238 -18.89 -1.46 -10.14
N MET A 239 -19.18 -0.82 -9.01
CA MET A 239 -18.83 0.58 -8.78
C MET A 239 -17.33 0.74 -8.51
N LEU A 240 -16.69 1.65 -9.26
CA LEU A 240 -15.29 2.06 -9.06
C LEU A 240 -15.19 3.02 -7.87
N LEU A 241 -14.77 2.51 -6.71
CA LEU A 241 -14.83 3.23 -5.43
C LEU A 241 -13.49 3.29 -4.68
N HIS A 242 -12.44 2.67 -5.21
CA HIS A 242 -11.12 2.67 -4.59
C HIS A 242 -10.02 3.02 -5.59
N GLY A 243 -9.00 3.72 -5.09
CA GLY A 243 -7.78 3.94 -5.85
C GLY A 243 -6.91 2.69 -5.86
N ILE A 244 -6.24 2.42 -6.98
CA ILE A 244 -5.34 1.27 -7.10
C ILE A 244 -4.05 1.46 -6.29
N GLY A 245 -3.54 2.70 -6.21
CA GLY A 245 -2.31 3.05 -5.49
C GLY A 245 -1.11 2.21 -5.95
N GLY A 246 -0.15 2.00 -5.05
CA GLY A 246 1.00 1.12 -5.30
C GLY A 246 0.68 -0.38 -5.16
N TRP A 247 -0.60 -0.77 -5.13
CA TRP A 247 -1.02 -2.14 -4.84
C TRP A 247 -0.47 -3.13 -5.87
N GLN A 248 -0.51 -2.79 -7.16
CA GLN A 248 0.04 -3.63 -8.24
C GLN A 248 1.57 -3.75 -8.12
N ASP A 249 2.26 -2.65 -7.83
CA ASP A 249 3.72 -2.64 -7.68
C ASP A 249 4.19 -3.51 -6.51
N CYS A 250 3.38 -3.60 -5.46
CA CYS A 250 3.67 -4.43 -4.31
C CYS A 250 3.61 -5.94 -4.62
N LEU A 251 2.88 -6.35 -5.67
CA LEU A 251 2.78 -7.76 -6.05
C LEU A 251 4.13 -8.37 -6.48
N PHE A 252 5.14 -7.54 -6.78
CA PHE A 252 6.49 -7.98 -7.09
C PHE A 252 7.32 -8.39 -5.86
N SER A 253 6.77 -8.31 -4.64
CA SER A 253 7.45 -8.79 -3.44
C SER A 253 7.74 -10.30 -3.50
N ARG A 254 8.66 -10.79 -2.67
CA ARG A 254 8.98 -12.24 -2.60
C ARG A 254 7.84 -13.09 -2.04
N CYS A 255 6.96 -12.49 -1.23
CA CYS A 255 5.79 -13.15 -0.67
C CYS A 255 4.64 -12.15 -0.52
N THR A 256 3.68 -12.23 -1.44
CA THR A 256 2.48 -11.39 -1.47
C THR A 256 1.33 -12.06 -0.74
N ILE A 257 0.90 -11.44 0.37
CA ILE A 257 -0.20 -11.92 1.20
C ILE A 257 -1.40 -10.97 1.08
N LEU A 258 -2.56 -11.52 0.72
CA LEU A 258 -3.84 -10.81 0.80
C LEU A 258 -4.56 -11.17 2.10
N GLY A 259 -4.58 -10.22 3.05
CA GLY A 259 -5.32 -10.31 4.30
C GLY A 259 -6.72 -9.73 4.15
N ILE A 260 -7.72 -10.58 3.92
CA ILE A 260 -9.09 -10.13 3.58
C ILE A 260 -10.13 -10.84 4.44
N PRO A 261 -11.22 -10.16 4.84
CA PRO A 261 -12.36 -10.86 5.42
C PRO A 261 -12.97 -11.78 4.38
N SER A 262 -13.47 -12.94 4.79
CA SER A 262 -14.04 -13.91 3.85
C SER A 262 -15.33 -13.42 3.18
N PHE A 263 -16.07 -12.53 3.84
CA PHE A 263 -17.21 -11.78 3.31
C PHE A 263 -17.26 -10.35 3.88
N ARG A 264 -17.94 -9.46 3.17
CA ARG A 264 -18.32 -8.12 3.67
C ARG A 264 -19.83 -8.01 3.67
N ASP A 265 -20.41 -7.74 4.84
CA ASP A 265 -21.86 -7.82 5.07
C ASP A 265 -22.43 -9.20 4.70
N ARG A 266 -23.00 -9.34 3.51
CA ARG A 266 -23.51 -10.61 2.97
C ARG A 266 -22.89 -10.97 1.61
N ILE A 267 -21.80 -10.32 1.24
CA ILE A 267 -21.15 -10.46 -0.06
C ILE A 267 -19.85 -11.26 0.13
N PRO A 268 -19.75 -12.48 -0.43
CA PRO A 268 -18.50 -13.23 -0.47
C PRO A 268 -17.40 -12.43 -1.17
N VAL A 269 -16.20 -12.44 -0.59
CA VAL A 269 -15.02 -11.80 -1.20
C VAL A 269 -14.26 -12.76 -2.10
N ILE A 270 -14.35 -14.06 -1.81
CA ILE A 270 -13.79 -15.11 -2.67
C ILE A 270 -14.85 -15.51 -3.69
N VAL A 271 -14.57 -15.27 -4.97
CA VAL A 271 -15.51 -15.41 -6.09
C VAL A 271 -14.98 -16.40 -7.14
N ASP A 272 -15.77 -16.72 -8.16
CA ASP A 272 -15.31 -17.57 -9.27
C ASP A 272 -14.38 -16.83 -10.23
N ASN A 273 -14.70 -15.57 -10.52
CA ASN A 273 -13.90 -14.64 -11.32
C ASN A 273 -14.10 -13.24 -10.73
N VAL A 274 -13.02 -12.46 -10.65
CA VAL A 274 -13.10 -11.08 -10.18
C VAL A 274 -13.91 -10.20 -11.14
N THR A 275 -14.60 -9.20 -10.59
CA THR A 275 -15.33 -8.20 -11.38
C THR A 275 -14.40 -7.35 -12.23
N THR A 276 -13.24 -7.01 -11.67
CA THR A 276 -12.19 -6.21 -12.33
C THR A 276 -10.83 -6.80 -12.00
N LEU A 277 -10.09 -7.26 -13.01
CA LEU A 277 -8.74 -7.78 -12.86
C LEU A 277 -7.76 -6.62 -12.59
N CYS A 278 -7.26 -6.55 -11.35
CA CYS A 278 -6.23 -5.59 -10.95
C CYS A 278 -4.86 -6.24 -10.82
N GLY A 279 -4.80 -7.50 -10.40
CA GLY A 279 -3.57 -8.24 -10.17
C GLY A 279 -3.67 -9.69 -10.64
N PRO A 280 -2.77 -10.14 -11.54
CA PRO A 280 -2.70 -11.53 -11.96
C PRO A 280 -2.40 -12.47 -10.78
N GLY A 281 -3.11 -13.58 -10.71
CA GLY A 281 -3.00 -14.50 -9.58
C GLY A 281 -1.66 -15.21 -9.43
N GLU A 282 -0.81 -15.20 -10.46
CA GLU A 282 0.55 -15.73 -10.36
C GLU A 282 1.49 -14.92 -9.49
N LEU A 283 1.15 -13.66 -9.18
CA LEU A 283 1.92 -12.77 -8.30
C LEU A 283 1.33 -12.69 -6.88
N ILE A 284 0.27 -13.45 -6.61
CA ILE A 284 -0.38 -13.51 -5.31
C ILE A 284 -0.12 -14.88 -4.70
N ASP A 285 0.60 -14.90 -3.60
CA ASP A 285 1.13 -16.13 -3.02
C ASP A 285 0.19 -16.75 -1.99
N VAL A 286 -0.50 -15.91 -1.22
CA VAL A 286 -1.30 -16.37 -0.08
C VAL A 286 -2.53 -15.49 0.10
N VAL A 287 -3.66 -16.11 0.39
CA VAL A 287 -4.90 -15.45 0.81
C VAL A 287 -5.21 -15.89 2.23
N ILE A 288 -5.33 -14.94 3.15
CA ILE A 288 -5.58 -15.19 4.56
C ILE A 288 -6.90 -14.54 4.96
N THR A 289 -7.80 -15.37 5.48
CA THR A 289 -9.12 -14.99 5.98
C THR A 289 -9.31 -15.52 7.40
N GLU A 290 -10.37 -15.08 8.07
CA GLU A 290 -10.80 -15.65 9.35
C GLU A 290 -11.30 -17.12 9.22
N LYS A 291 -11.49 -17.60 7.98
CA LYS A 291 -11.94 -18.96 7.65
C LYS A 291 -10.82 -19.91 7.25
N GLY A 292 -9.60 -19.40 7.07
CA GLY A 292 -8.45 -20.22 6.70
C GLY A 292 -7.42 -19.48 5.88
N ILE A 293 -6.32 -20.19 5.61
CA ILE A 293 -5.18 -19.75 4.81
C ILE A 293 -5.15 -20.58 3.54
N ALA A 294 -5.27 -19.92 2.38
CA ALA A 294 -5.05 -20.54 1.09
C ALA A 294 -3.70 -20.11 0.54
N ILE A 295 -2.81 -21.08 0.30
CA ILE A 295 -1.51 -20.87 -0.33
C ILE A 295 -1.66 -21.19 -1.80
N ASN A 296 -1.20 -20.29 -2.68
CA ASN A 296 -1.20 -20.49 -4.12
C ASN A 296 -0.46 -21.79 -4.44
N PRO A 297 -1.07 -22.73 -5.18
CA PRO A 297 -0.43 -24.00 -5.53
C PRO A 297 0.92 -23.86 -6.23
N ARG A 298 1.24 -22.71 -6.83
CA ARG A 298 2.55 -22.41 -7.43
C ARG A 298 3.67 -22.29 -6.39
N ARG A 299 3.35 -21.92 -5.14
CA ARG A 299 4.31 -21.74 -4.04
C ARG A 299 4.60 -23.04 -3.29
N LYS A 300 5.26 -23.95 -4.00
CA LYS A 300 5.68 -25.26 -3.47
C LYS A 300 6.61 -25.14 -2.26
N ASP A 301 7.41 -24.08 -2.21
CA ASP A 301 8.28 -23.74 -1.10
C ASP A 301 7.48 -23.44 0.18
N LEU A 302 6.45 -22.59 0.11
CA LEU A 302 5.59 -22.25 1.27
C LEU A 302 4.76 -23.45 1.73
N LEU A 303 4.20 -24.22 0.78
CA LEU A 303 3.47 -25.45 1.08
C LEU A 303 4.35 -26.48 1.80
N LYS A 304 5.63 -26.58 1.42
CA LYS A 304 6.60 -27.46 2.06
C LYS A 304 6.99 -26.94 3.46
N ALA A 305 7.26 -25.64 3.58
CA ALA A 305 7.66 -25.01 4.84
C ALA A 305 6.58 -25.16 5.93
N LEU A 306 5.31 -25.10 5.55
CA LEU A 306 4.17 -25.16 6.47
C LEU A 306 3.56 -26.57 6.61
N LYS A 307 4.23 -27.59 6.11
CA LYS A 307 3.75 -28.97 6.26
C LYS A 307 3.76 -29.37 7.75
N GLY A 308 2.59 -29.69 8.29
CA GLY A 308 2.43 -30.03 9.71
C GLY A 308 2.29 -28.80 10.63
N SER A 309 2.18 -27.60 10.06
CA SER A 309 1.78 -26.39 10.80
C SER A 309 0.40 -26.57 11.42
N SER A 310 0.18 -25.89 12.56
CA SER A 310 -1.13 -25.81 13.20
C SER A 310 -2.05 -24.74 12.60
N LEU A 311 -1.57 -23.99 11.61
CA LEU A 311 -2.36 -23.01 10.88
C LEU A 311 -3.45 -23.69 10.04
N PRO A 312 -4.63 -23.06 9.88
CA PRO A 312 -5.75 -23.63 9.13
C PRO A 312 -5.53 -23.52 7.61
N ILE A 313 -4.54 -24.24 7.09
CA ILE A 313 -4.19 -24.24 5.67
C ILE A 313 -5.17 -25.12 4.90
N ARG A 314 -5.85 -24.53 3.91
CA ARG A 314 -6.91 -25.16 3.11
C ARG A 314 -6.86 -24.68 1.66
N GLN A 315 -7.52 -25.41 0.77
CA GLN A 315 -7.72 -24.97 -0.62
C GLN A 315 -8.70 -23.78 -0.68
N ILE A 316 -8.47 -22.84 -1.60
CA ILE A 316 -9.25 -21.60 -1.71
C ILE A 316 -10.73 -21.89 -2.05
N GLU A 317 -10.98 -22.91 -2.85
CA GLU A 317 -12.32 -23.40 -3.22
C GLU A 317 -13.08 -23.93 -2.00
N GLY A 318 -12.36 -24.54 -1.06
CA GLY A 318 -12.93 -25.00 0.19
C GLY A 318 -13.35 -23.84 1.10
N ILE A 319 -12.60 -22.73 1.09
CA ILE A 319 -12.97 -21.50 1.82
C ILE A 319 -14.16 -20.85 1.11
N LYS A 320 -14.10 -20.68 -0.22
CA LYS A 320 -15.20 -20.14 -1.04
C LYS A 320 -16.53 -20.85 -0.78
N LYS A 321 -16.55 -22.18 -0.86
CA LYS A 321 -17.77 -22.98 -0.67
C LYS A 321 -18.39 -22.77 0.72
N GLU A 322 -17.56 -22.67 1.76
CA GLU A 322 -18.02 -22.41 3.12
C GLU A 322 -18.63 -21.00 3.24
N VAL A 323 -17.99 -19.99 2.64
CA VAL A 323 -18.46 -18.60 2.65
C VAL A 323 -19.77 -18.45 1.89
N GLU A 324 -19.90 -19.03 0.70
CA GLU A 324 -21.13 -18.98 -0.09
C GLU A 324 -22.31 -19.59 0.67
N GLN A 325 -22.09 -20.69 1.39
CA GLN A 325 -23.13 -21.29 2.24
C GLN A 325 -23.58 -20.34 3.36
N ILE A 326 -22.67 -19.55 3.92
CA ILE A 326 -22.97 -18.55 4.95
C ILE A 326 -23.73 -17.35 4.36
N CYS A 327 -23.33 -16.89 3.18
CA CYS A 327 -23.90 -15.71 2.52
C CYS A 327 -25.20 -15.99 1.76
N GLY A 328 -25.56 -17.27 1.57
CA GLY A 328 -26.77 -17.68 0.82
C GLY A 328 -26.54 -17.88 -0.68
N GLY A 329 -25.28 -18.00 -1.12
CA GLY A 329 -24.88 -18.26 -2.49
C GLY A 329 -23.71 -17.40 -2.96
N ALA A 330 -23.31 -17.62 -4.21
CA ALA A 330 -22.37 -16.74 -4.92
C ALA A 330 -23.01 -15.37 -5.18
N PRO A 331 -22.23 -14.27 -5.16
CA PRO A 331 -22.74 -12.95 -5.53
C PRO A 331 -23.17 -12.94 -7.00
N SER A 332 -24.27 -12.24 -7.30
CA SER A 332 -24.69 -12.02 -8.68
C SER A 332 -23.74 -11.02 -9.35
N PRO A 333 -23.24 -11.29 -10.58
CA PRO A 333 -22.44 -10.32 -11.30
C PRO A 333 -23.18 -8.99 -11.53
N PRO A 334 -22.48 -7.85 -11.50
CA PRO A 334 -23.12 -6.57 -11.75
C PRO A 334 -23.63 -6.47 -13.18
N LYS A 335 -24.76 -5.79 -13.37
CA LYS A 335 -25.29 -5.47 -14.69
C LYS A 335 -24.54 -4.26 -15.23
N VAL A 336 -23.85 -4.43 -16.34
CA VAL A 336 -23.03 -3.37 -16.95
C VAL A 336 -23.33 -3.21 -18.43
N ASP A 337 -23.14 -2.00 -18.93
CA ASP A 337 -23.17 -1.70 -20.35
C ASP A 337 -21.79 -1.95 -20.96
N LYS A 338 -21.63 -3.12 -21.60
CA LYS A 338 -20.38 -3.53 -22.24
C LYS A 338 -19.95 -2.64 -23.42
N LYS A 339 -20.80 -1.72 -23.88
CA LYS A 339 -20.43 -0.75 -24.93
C LYS A 339 -19.78 0.51 -24.36
N HIS A 340 -19.86 0.73 -23.05
CA HIS A 340 -19.40 1.97 -22.41
C HIS A 340 -18.33 1.67 -21.36
N VAL A 341 -17.06 1.77 -21.78
CA VAL A 341 -15.90 1.73 -20.89
C VAL A 341 -15.77 3.07 -20.17
N VAL A 342 -15.60 3.05 -18.85
CA VAL A 342 -15.45 4.26 -18.01
C VAL A 342 -14.04 4.43 -17.45
N ALA A 343 -13.25 3.35 -17.37
CA ALA A 343 -11.85 3.37 -16.97
C ALA A 343 -11.10 2.18 -17.56
N ALA A 344 -9.79 2.34 -17.77
CA ALA A 344 -8.88 1.25 -18.11
C ALA A 344 -8.00 0.92 -16.91
N ILE A 345 -7.78 -0.37 -16.67
CA ILE A 345 -6.83 -0.86 -15.68
C ILE A 345 -5.50 -1.07 -16.38
N GLN A 346 -4.64 -0.06 -16.28
CA GLN A 346 -3.27 -0.14 -16.78
C GLN A 346 -2.42 -0.92 -15.78
N TRP A 347 -1.61 -1.85 -16.29
CA TRP A 347 -0.61 -2.58 -15.52
C TRP A 347 0.69 -1.78 -15.41
N VAL A 348 1.59 -2.23 -14.53
CA VAL A 348 2.83 -1.50 -14.20
C VAL A 348 3.78 -1.31 -15.38
N ASP A 349 3.61 -2.04 -16.48
CA ASP A 349 4.39 -1.93 -17.73
C ASP A 349 3.70 -1.07 -18.80
N GLY A 350 2.52 -0.53 -18.51
CA GLY A 350 1.73 0.27 -19.44
C GLY A 350 0.68 -0.49 -20.25
N THR A 351 0.67 -1.83 -20.22
CA THR A 351 -0.38 -2.63 -20.89
C THR A 351 -1.74 -2.47 -20.20
N ILE A 352 -2.83 -2.66 -20.94
CA ILE A 352 -4.18 -2.67 -20.35
C ILE A 352 -4.55 -4.12 -20.07
N ILE A 353 -4.77 -4.44 -18.79
CA ILE A 353 -5.13 -5.81 -18.35
C ILE A 353 -6.63 -6.01 -18.17
N ASP A 354 -7.38 -4.93 -17.96
CA ASP A 354 -8.83 -4.96 -17.87
C ASP A 354 -9.44 -3.56 -18.09
N VAL A 355 -10.77 -3.48 -18.15
CA VAL A 355 -11.54 -2.25 -18.24
C VAL A 355 -12.75 -2.29 -17.30
N VAL A 356 -13.13 -1.12 -16.78
CA VAL A 356 -14.36 -0.96 -15.99
C VAL A 356 -15.46 -0.45 -16.92
N TYR A 357 -16.63 -1.10 -16.86
CA TYR A 357 -17.80 -0.73 -17.65
C TYR A 357 -18.80 0.09 -16.84
N LYS A 358 -19.63 0.89 -17.51
CA LYS A 358 -20.72 1.64 -16.89
C LYS A 358 -21.75 0.68 -16.27
N VAL A 359 -22.04 0.84 -14.97
CA VAL A 359 -23.09 0.09 -14.26
C VAL A 359 -24.48 0.50 -14.77
N LEU A 360 -25.36 -0.48 -14.96
CA LEU A 360 -26.78 -0.30 -15.28
C LEU A 360 -27.59 -0.35 -13.99
N ASN A 361 -28.21 0.77 -13.64
CA ASN A 361 -29.15 0.84 -12.50
C ASN A 361 -30.42 0.05 -12.76
#